data_AF-A0A7C3PC42-F1
#
_entry.id   AF-A0A7C3PC42-F1
#
_cell.length_a   1.000
_cell.length_b   1.000
_cell.length_c   1.000
_cell.angle_alpha   90.00
_cell.angle_beta   90.00
_cell.angle_gamma   90.00
#
_symmetry.space_group_name_H-M   'P 1'
#
loop_
_entity.id
_entity.type
_entity.pdbx_description
1 polymer ?
#
loop_
_entity_poly.entity_id
_entity_poly.type
_entity_poly.pdbx_seq_one_letter_code
_entity_poly.pdbx_strand_id
1 'polypeptide(L)'
;MPNEADTCRRFVVPRLQAAGWESDPHRINEQVTFTDGRIVVTGRCGRRRPGKRADYILRYRPDLPIAVVEAKPTYATPGDGLQQAKEYAEILGFKFAYATNGQGIIEFDYTTGLEREIDTFPDLPP
;
A
#
# COMPACT_ATOMS: atom_id res chain seq x y z
N MET A 1 19.06 -12.90 4.25
CA MET A 1 18.40 -12.07 3.23
C MET A 1 17.33 -11.26 3.93
N PRO A 2 17.25 -9.93 3.73
CA PRO A 2 16.19 -9.14 4.34
C PRO A 2 14.83 -9.62 3.81
N ASN A 3 13.94 -9.90 4.75
CA ASN A 3 12.54 -10.24 4.50
C ASN A 3 11.79 -8.96 4.11
N GLU A 4 10.65 -9.09 3.43
CA GLU A 4 9.70 -8.00 3.16
C GLU A 4 9.42 -7.16 4.42
N ALA A 5 9.18 -7.80 5.56
CA ALA A 5 8.97 -7.14 6.84
C ALA A 5 10.17 -6.31 7.35
N ASP A 6 11.41 -6.75 7.07
CA ASP A 6 12.62 -5.96 7.40
C ASP A 6 12.74 -4.75 6.48
N THR A 7 12.34 -4.90 5.21
CA THR A 7 12.34 -3.82 4.22
C THR A 7 11.32 -2.73 4.59
N CYS A 8 10.11 -3.17 4.90
CA CYS A 8 9.00 -2.37 5.41
C CYS A 8 9.43 -1.51 6.61
N ARG A 9 9.98 -2.15 7.64
CA ARG A 9 10.29 -1.48 8.91
C ARG A 9 11.53 -0.59 8.84
N ARG A 10 12.53 -0.95 8.03
CA ARG A 10 13.79 -0.19 7.95
C ARG A 10 13.78 0.94 6.92
N PHE A 11 12.98 0.83 5.87
CA PHE A 11 13.01 1.77 4.76
C PHE A 11 11.67 2.45 4.51
N VAL A 12 10.56 1.69 4.51
CA VAL A 12 9.25 2.23 4.12
C VAL A 12 8.67 3.10 5.23
N VAL A 13 8.58 2.59 6.47
CA VAL A 13 8.01 3.33 7.60
C VAL A 13 8.76 4.65 7.88
N PRO A 14 10.12 4.67 7.96
CA PRO A 14 10.83 5.93 8.18
C PRO A 14 10.61 6.97 7.07
N ARG A 15 10.44 6.53 5.81
CA ARG A 15 10.14 7.43 4.69
C ARG A 15 8.73 7.99 4.76
N LEU A 16 7.74 7.18 5.14
CA LEU A 16 6.37 7.65 5.37
C LEU A 16 6.30 8.64 6.54
N GLN A 17 7.02 8.37 7.63
CA GLN A 17 7.15 9.27 8.77
C GLN A 17 7.82 10.59 8.37
N ALA A 18 8.90 10.53 7.60
CA ALA A 18 9.61 11.72 7.12
C ALA A 18 8.73 12.61 6.23
N ALA A 19 7.80 12.02 5.45
CA ALA A 19 6.81 12.74 4.66
C ALA A 19 5.59 13.23 5.48
N GLY A 20 5.57 13.01 6.79
CA GLY A 20 4.55 13.54 7.71
C GLY A 20 3.32 12.66 7.92
N TRP A 21 3.27 11.44 7.37
CA TRP A 21 2.06 10.59 7.42
C TRP A 21 1.69 10.04 8.81
N GLU A 22 2.58 10.16 9.81
CA GLU A 22 2.31 9.77 11.20
C GLU A 22 2.01 10.96 12.13
N SER A 23 2.07 12.19 11.60
CA SER A 23 1.75 13.41 12.38
C SER A 23 0.25 13.69 12.35
N ASP A 24 -0.33 14.18 13.45
CA ASP A 24 -1.75 14.58 13.49
C ASP A 24 -2.09 15.63 12.43
N PRO A 25 -3.18 15.48 11.65
CA PRO A 25 -4.26 14.47 11.74
C PRO A 25 -4.03 13.18 10.95
N HIS A 26 -2.88 13.04 10.30
CA HIS A 26 -2.52 11.94 9.42
C HIS A 26 -2.17 10.68 10.20
N ARG A 27 -2.49 9.51 9.62
CA ARG A 27 -2.21 8.21 10.24
C ARG A 27 -1.80 7.19 9.19
N ILE A 28 -0.93 6.28 9.60
CA ILE A 28 -0.57 5.08 8.85
C ILE A 28 -1.23 3.89 9.55
N ASN A 29 -1.97 3.08 8.80
CA ASN A 29 -2.47 1.79 9.29
C ASN A 29 -1.71 0.67 8.60
N GLU A 30 -1.01 -0.15 9.38
CA GLU A 30 -0.25 -1.29 8.86
C GLU A 30 -1.11 -2.56 8.79
N GLN A 31 -0.83 -3.43 7.83
CA GLN A 31 -1.38 -4.78 7.68
C GLN A 31 -2.92 -4.84 7.68
N VAL A 32 -3.56 -3.91 6.96
CA VAL A 32 -5.02 -3.77 6.97
C VAL A 32 -5.68 -4.83 6.09
N THR A 33 -6.46 -5.71 6.72
CA THR A 33 -7.31 -6.68 6.00
C THR A 33 -8.65 -6.02 5.68
N PHE A 34 -9.02 -5.99 4.41
CA PHE A 34 -10.21 -5.25 3.95
C PHE A 34 -11.20 -6.09 3.14
N THR A 35 -10.88 -7.34 2.84
CA THR A 35 -11.87 -8.27 2.27
C THR A 35 -11.94 -9.54 3.09
N ASP A 36 -13.17 -9.95 3.35
CA ASP A 36 -13.50 -11.27 3.85
C ASP A 36 -13.27 -12.28 2.71
N GLY A 37 -12.12 -12.95 2.74
CA GLY A 37 -11.62 -13.77 1.64
C GLY A 37 -12.70 -14.63 0.96
N ARG A 38 -12.69 -14.61 -0.38
CA ARG A 38 -13.74 -15.19 -1.23
C ARG A 38 -13.85 -16.71 -0.99
N ILE A 39 -15.06 -17.22 -0.76
CA ILE A 39 -15.31 -18.66 -0.75
C ILE A 39 -15.22 -19.15 -2.20
N VAL A 40 -14.27 -20.04 -2.46
CA VAL A 40 -14.14 -20.70 -3.76
C VAL A 40 -14.57 -22.14 -3.59
N VAL A 41 -15.57 -22.55 -4.37
CA VAL A 41 -16.01 -23.94 -4.43
C VAL A 41 -15.12 -24.67 -5.43
N THR A 42 -14.24 -25.53 -4.93
CA THR A 42 -13.44 -26.46 -5.74
C THR A 42 -13.90 -27.88 -5.44
N GLY A 43 -14.74 -28.45 -6.32
CA GLY A 43 -15.34 -29.76 -6.10
C GLY A 43 -16.38 -29.77 -4.97
N ARG A 44 -16.41 -30.83 -4.15
CA ARG A 44 -17.36 -30.99 -3.02
C ARG A 44 -16.96 -30.25 -1.73
N CYS A 45 -15.81 -29.58 -1.70
CA CYS A 45 -15.33 -28.81 -0.55
C CYS A 45 -15.19 -27.32 -0.92
N GLY A 46 -15.88 -26.46 -0.18
CA GLY A 46 -15.64 -25.01 -0.23
C GLY A 46 -14.35 -24.66 0.51
N ARG A 47 -13.41 -23.97 -0.15
CA ARG A 47 -12.22 -23.40 0.51
C ARG A 47 -12.33 -21.88 0.51
N ARG A 48 -12.22 -21.27 1.69
CA ARG A 48 -12.12 -19.81 1.80
C ARG A 48 -10.71 -19.39 1.38
N ARG A 49 -10.60 -18.55 0.36
CA ARG A 49 -9.31 -17.92 0.04
C ARG A 49 -8.94 -16.95 1.17
N PRO A 50 -7.65 -16.69 1.41
CA PRO A 50 -7.23 -15.63 2.31
C PRO A 50 -7.85 -14.30 1.88
N GLY A 51 -8.24 -13.47 2.86
CA GLY A 51 -8.62 -12.08 2.60
C GLY A 51 -7.46 -11.31 1.99
N LYS A 52 -7.78 -10.29 1.20
CA LYS A 52 -6.80 -9.30 0.74
C LYS A 52 -6.40 -8.43 1.92
N ARG A 53 -5.10 -8.22 2.05
CA ARG A 53 -4.48 -7.44 3.13
C ARG A 53 -3.49 -6.50 2.51
N ALA A 54 -3.68 -5.21 2.73
CA ALA A 54 -2.75 -4.17 2.32
C ALA A 54 -1.61 -4.04 3.33
N ASP A 55 -0.40 -3.73 2.87
CA ASP A 55 0.73 -3.50 3.77
C ASP A 55 0.54 -2.20 4.56
N TYR A 56 0.17 -1.11 3.88
CA TYR A 56 -0.16 0.16 4.53
C TYR A 56 -1.36 0.85 3.89
N ILE A 57 -2.16 1.50 4.73
CA ILE A 57 -3.17 2.47 4.31
C ILE A 57 -2.80 3.83 4.87
N LEU A 58 -2.77 4.83 3.99
CA LEU A 58 -2.46 6.20 4.35
C LEU A 58 -3.77 6.99 4.52
N ARG A 59 -3.90 7.60 5.70
CA ARG A 59 -5.05 8.42 6.07
C ARG A 59 -4.65 9.88 6.14
N TYR A 60 -5.31 10.70 5.33
CA TYR A 60 -5.17 12.15 5.42
C TYR A 60 -5.86 12.68 6.69
N ARG A 61 -6.98 12.08 7.08
CA ARG A 61 -7.64 12.30 8.36
C ARG A 61 -8.10 10.95 8.92
N PRO A 62 -8.41 10.82 10.22
CA PRO A 62 -8.87 9.55 10.79
C PRO A 62 -10.05 8.93 10.01
N ASP A 63 -10.95 9.77 9.51
CA ASP A 63 -12.14 9.43 8.72
C ASP A 63 -11.91 9.38 7.20
N LEU A 64 -10.74 9.80 6.70
CA LEU A 64 -10.45 9.94 5.28
C LEU A 64 -9.18 9.16 4.87
N PRO A 65 -9.30 7.86 4.56
CA PRO A 65 -8.24 7.10 3.90
C PRO A 65 -8.15 7.51 2.43
N ILE A 66 -6.94 7.79 1.95
CA ILE A 66 -6.72 8.33 0.59
C ILE A 66 -5.82 7.47 -0.27
N ALA A 67 -4.98 6.63 0.33
CA ALA A 67 -4.02 5.83 -0.40
C ALA A 67 -3.73 4.46 0.22
N VAL A 68 -3.23 3.56 -0.61
CA VAL A 68 -2.67 2.26 -0.22
C VAL A 68 -1.20 2.19 -0.64
N VAL A 69 -0.37 1.55 0.18
CA VAL A 69 1.03 1.26 -0.15
C VAL A 69 1.24 -0.25 -0.07
N GLU A 70 1.75 -0.82 -1.14
CA GLU A 70 2.26 -2.20 -1.18
C GLU A 70 3.78 -2.16 -1.16
N ALA A 71 4.37 -2.89 -0.22
CA ALA A 71 5.80 -3.06 -0.15
C ALA A 71 6.20 -4.34 -0.86
N LYS A 72 7.44 -4.38 -1.34
CA LYS A 72 8.11 -5.58 -1.82
C LYS A 72 9.50 -5.68 -1.20
N PRO A 73 10.11 -6.88 -1.17
CA PRO A 73 11.50 -7.03 -0.75
C PRO A 73 12.45 -6.16 -1.58
N THR A 74 13.56 -5.70 -0.98
CA THR A 74 14.53 -4.81 -1.64
C THR A 74 15.11 -5.32 -2.96
N TYR A 75 15.10 -6.63 -3.19
CA TYR A 75 15.62 -7.25 -4.41
C TYR A 75 14.58 -7.34 -5.55
N ALA A 76 13.31 -7.05 -5.26
CA ALA A 76 12.24 -7.00 -6.26
C ALA A 76 12.18 -5.61 -6.91
N THR A 77 11.50 -5.52 -8.06
CA THR A 77 11.27 -4.22 -8.69
C THR A 77 10.07 -3.54 -8.04
N PRO A 78 10.09 -2.20 -7.88
CA PRO A 78 8.92 -1.48 -7.34
C PRO A 78 7.63 -1.74 -8.15
N GLY A 79 7.76 -1.94 -9.47
CA GLY A 79 6.64 -2.21 -10.37
C GLY A 79 5.90 -3.52 -10.06
N ASP A 80 6.57 -4.51 -9.47
CA ASP A 80 5.95 -5.80 -9.12
C ASP A 80 4.78 -5.64 -8.13
N GLY A 81 4.82 -4.62 -7.28
CA GLY A 81 3.75 -4.31 -6.33
C GLY A 81 2.64 -3.42 -6.89
N LEU A 82 2.86 -2.76 -8.02
CA LEU A 82 1.96 -1.69 -8.48
C LEU A 82 0.58 -2.20 -8.88
N GLN A 83 0.54 -3.32 -9.61
CA GLN A 83 -0.74 -3.90 -10.05
C GLN A 83 -1.59 -4.34 -8.84
N GLN A 84 -0.95 -4.82 -7.78
CA GLN A 84 -1.60 -5.17 -6.53
C GLN A 84 -2.11 -3.92 -5.79
N ALA A 85 -1.28 -2.87 -5.70
CA ALA A 85 -1.65 -1.61 -5.09
C ALA A 85 -2.85 -0.96 -5.80
N LYS A 86 -2.87 -0.98 -7.15
CA LYS A 86 -3.98 -0.51 -7.98
C LYS A 86 -5.27 -1.29 -7.72
N GLU A 87 -5.18 -2.62 -7.74
CA GLU A 87 -6.32 -3.48 -7.42
C GLU A 87 -6.90 -3.18 -6.03
N TYR A 88 -6.03 -2.92 -5.04
CA TYR A 88 -6.47 -2.63 -3.67
C TYR A 88 -7.08 -1.23 -3.57
N ALA A 89 -6.49 -0.23 -4.23
CA ALA A 89 -7.03 1.11 -4.31
C ALA A 89 -8.43 1.12 -4.96
N GLU A 90 -8.64 0.34 -6.02
CA GLU A 90 -9.95 0.21 -6.67
C GLU A 90 -11.01 -0.40 -5.75
N ILE A 91 -10.67 -1.46 -5.01
CA ILE A 91 -11.60 -2.11 -4.07
C ILE A 91 -11.96 -1.19 -2.91
N LEU A 92 -10.97 -0.44 -2.41
CA LEU A 92 -11.13 0.47 -1.28
C LEU A 92 -11.68 1.85 -1.68
N GLY A 93 -11.72 2.15 -2.98
CA GLY A 93 -12.13 3.46 -3.51
C GLY A 93 -11.12 4.59 -3.25
N PHE A 94 -9.84 4.25 -3.08
CA PHE A 94 -8.78 5.22 -2.84
C PHE A 94 -8.35 5.94 -4.12
N LYS A 95 -7.74 7.12 -3.94
CA LYS A 95 -7.32 7.98 -5.06
C LYS A 95 -5.86 7.77 -5.46
N PHE A 96 -5.05 7.23 -4.56
CA PHE A 96 -3.63 7.00 -4.80
C PHE A 96 -3.25 5.56 -4.46
N ALA A 97 -2.38 4.99 -5.28
CA ALA A 97 -1.78 3.68 -5.04
C ALA A 97 -0.26 3.82 -5.13
N TYR A 98 0.45 3.28 -4.15
CA TYR A 98 1.89 3.30 -4.09
C TYR A 98 2.46 1.89 -4.05
N ALA A 99 3.57 1.67 -4.74
CA ALA A 99 4.36 0.46 -4.63
C ALA A 99 5.82 0.81 -4.38
N THR A 100 6.48 0.10 -3.46
CA THR A 100 7.87 0.39 -3.12
C THR A 100 8.65 -0.87 -2.76
N ASN A 101 9.93 -0.89 -3.11
CA ASN A 101 10.88 -1.90 -2.62
C ASN A 101 11.81 -1.34 -1.53
N GLY A 102 11.49 -0.17 -0.97
CA GLY A 102 12.32 0.55 -0.01
C GLY A 102 13.41 1.45 -0.63
N GLN A 103 13.73 1.29 -1.92
CA GLN A 103 14.67 2.16 -2.65
C GLN A 103 13.92 3.11 -3.58
N GLY A 104 13.10 2.56 -4.49
CA GLY A 104 12.23 3.31 -5.39
C GLY A 104 10.77 3.26 -4.94
N ILE A 105 9.99 4.23 -5.38
CA ILE A 105 8.55 4.31 -5.12
C ILE A 105 7.88 4.59 -6.46
N ILE A 106 6.85 3.81 -6.80
CA ILE A 106 5.99 4.11 -7.94
C ILE A 106 4.63 4.53 -7.40
N GLU A 107 4.16 5.68 -7.87
CA GLU A 107 2.84 6.22 -7.61
C GLU A 107 1.96 6.00 -8.84
N PHE A 108 0.72 5.56 -8.59
CA PHE A 108 -0.38 5.68 -9.53
C PHE A 108 -1.44 6.60 -8.94
N ASP A 109 -1.71 7.69 -9.66
CA ASP A 109 -2.70 8.69 -9.30
C ASP A 109 -3.97 8.47 -10.11
N TYR A 110 -5.06 8.07 -9.45
CA TYR A 110 -6.36 7.86 -10.10
C TYR A 110 -7.07 9.16 -10.48
N THR A 111 -6.64 10.31 -9.96
CA THR A 111 -7.22 11.61 -10.32
C THR A 111 -6.70 12.11 -11.66
N THR A 112 -5.44 11.80 -11.99
CA THR A 112 -4.80 12.18 -13.26
C THR A 112 -4.64 11.02 -14.24
N GLY A 113 -4.71 9.78 -13.75
CA GLY A 113 -4.45 8.55 -14.52
C GLY A 113 -2.97 8.31 -14.80
N LEU A 114 -2.08 9.04 -14.13
CA LEU A 114 -0.64 8.97 -14.36
C LEU A 114 0.05 7.98 -13.42
N GLU A 115 1.01 7.26 -14.00
CA GLU A 115 1.95 6.42 -13.29
C GLU A 115 3.33 7.09 -13.34
N ARG A 116 3.97 7.26 -12.18
CA ARG A 116 5.30 7.86 -12.10
C ARG A 116 6.14 7.25 -11.01
N GLU A 117 7.43 7.19 -11.26
CA GLU A 117 8.42 6.91 -10.24
C GLU A 117 8.73 8.20 -9.47
N ILE A 118 8.70 8.11 -8.14
CA ILE A 118 8.97 9.22 -7.22
C ILE A 118 10.09 8.82 -6.26
N ASP A 119 10.93 9.78 -5.89
CA ASP A 119 12.05 9.55 -4.97
C ASP A 119 11.59 9.48 -3.50
N THR A 120 10.53 10.23 -3.17
CA THR A 120 9.97 10.35 -1.83
C THR A 120 8.44 10.28 -1.90
N PHE A 121 7.81 9.81 -0.82
CA PHE A 121 6.36 9.94 -0.66
C PHE A 121 5.98 11.43 -0.69
N PRO A 122 4.79 11.77 -1.22
CA PRO A 122 4.38 13.16 -1.30
C PRO A 122 4.31 13.78 0.08
N ASP A 123 4.92 14.96 0.21
CA ASP A 123 4.80 15.79 1.40
C ASP A 123 3.35 16.23 1.56
N LEU A 124 2.84 16.12 2.79
CA LEU A 124 1.50 16.57 3.10
C LEU A 124 1.50 18.09 3.26
N PRO A 125 0.49 18.79 2.72
CA PRO A 125 0.34 20.22 2.97
C PRO A 125 0.17 20.45 4.48
N PRO A 126 0.71 21.57 5.01
CA PRO A 126 0.63 21.91 6.44
C PRO A 126 -0.79 22.14 6.93
#